data_AF-A0A961U2P7-F1
#
_entry.id   AF-A0A961U2P7-F1
#
_cell.length_a   1.000
_cell.length_b   1.000
_cell.length_c   1.000
_cell.angle_alpha   90.00
_cell.angle_beta   90.00
_cell.angle_gamma   90.00
#
_symmetry.space_group_name_H-M   'P 1'
#
loop_
_entity.id
_entity.type
_entity.pdbx_description
1 polymer ?
#
loop_
_entity_poly.entity_id
_entity_poly.type
_entity_poly.pdbx_seq_one_letter_code
_entity_poly.pdbx_strand_id
1 'polypeptide(L)'
;LNYEGMYTPPTTTRQGTLTYPDSAGGVQWGGVAYDPKSQTAVVNTSHIVQTLKLWDRASYEKAANAKGNESGFSPQEGAPFGMSLFTAMNWAGMPCWAPPFGELVAIDMHTGDVKWRRPIGASQQYGFYMPESMGSPTIGGPAVTAGGVIFIGASMDAKVRAYALDTGKELWSDVVEAPAVANPAVYEYKGREYVAFVAGGNSILKEQVGDEVVVYALPQ
;
A
#
# COMPACT_ATOMS: atom_id res chain seq x y z
N LEU A 1 -24.63 1.89 -6.60
CA LEU A 1 -23.80 0.95 -5.80
C LEU A 1 -24.70 0.25 -4.79
N ASN A 2 -24.46 -1.03 -4.50
CA ASN A 2 -25.12 -1.75 -3.40
C ASN A 2 -24.16 -1.89 -2.21
N TYR A 3 -24.63 -1.68 -0.98
CA TYR A 3 -23.85 -2.00 0.22
C TYR A 3 -24.81 -2.23 1.39
N GLU A 4 -24.90 -3.49 1.80
CA GLU A 4 -25.72 -3.97 2.92
C GLU A 4 -24.83 -4.47 4.08
N GLY A 5 -23.50 -4.25 3.99
CA GLY A 5 -22.48 -4.71 4.93
C GLY A 5 -21.31 -5.42 4.25
N MET A 6 -20.31 -5.83 5.03
CA MET A 6 -19.07 -6.46 4.54
C MET A 6 -19.28 -7.72 3.69
N TYR A 7 -20.39 -8.43 3.89
CA TYR A 7 -20.72 -9.66 3.16
C TYR A 7 -21.72 -9.44 2.02
N THR A 8 -21.89 -8.21 1.55
CA THR A 8 -22.77 -7.91 0.40
C THR A 8 -22.20 -8.58 -0.85
N PRO A 9 -22.86 -9.60 -1.43
CA PRO A 9 -22.33 -10.29 -2.58
C PRO A 9 -22.34 -9.37 -3.81
N PRO A 10 -21.33 -9.47 -4.69
CA PRO A 10 -21.36 -8.76 -5.95
C PRO A 10 -22.42 -9.39 -6.85
N THR A 11 -23.12 -8.56 -7.61
CA THR A 11 -24.22 -8.99 -8.49
C THR A 11 -23.95 -8.58 -9.93
N THR A 12 -24.50 -9.34 -10.88
CA THR A 12 -24.51 -8.96 -12.30
C THR A 12 -25.49 -7.83 -12.60
N THR A 13 -26.43 -7.60 -11.67
CA THR A 13 -27.38 -6.49 -11.70
C THR A 13 -26.80 -5.30 -10.93
N ARG A 14 -27.22 -4.07 -11.27
CA ARG A 14 -26.76 -2.81 -10.66
C ARG A 14 -25.29 -2.45 -10.96
N GLN A 15 -24.77 -1.41 -10.31
CA GLN A 15 -23.44 -0.85 -10.54
C GLN A 15 -22.30 -1.57 -9.78
N GLY A 16 -22.57 -2.74 -9.19
CA GLY A 16 -21.62 -3.45 -8.32
C GLY A 16 -21.82 -3.16 -6.82
N THR A 17 -20.94 -3.74 -6.01
CA THR A 17 -20.91 -3.66 -4.54
C THR A 17 -19.65 -2.95 -4.06
N LEU A 18 -19.72 -2.28 -2.92
CA LEU A 18 -18.54 -1.76 -2.22
C LEU A 18 -17.90 -2.86 -1.38
N THR A 19 -16.58 -2.98 -1.45
CA THR A 19 -15.78 -3.97 -0.73
C THR A 19 -14.68 -3.28 0.07
N TYR A 20 -14.49 -3.73 1.31
CA TYR A 20 -13.47 -3.22 2.22
C TYR A 20 -13.24 -4.17 3.41
N PRO A 21 -11.98 -4.52 3.75
CA PRO A 21 -10.83 -4.50 2.83
C PRO A 21 -11.07 -5.53 1.71
N ASP A 22 -10.55 -5.24 0.52
CA ASP A 22 -10.57 -6.17 -0.61
C ASP A 22 -9.11 -6.40 -1.08
N SER A 23 -8.88 -6.82 -2.31
CA SER A 23 -7.57 -7.25 -2.80
C SER A 23 -6.44 -6.21 -2.70
N ALA A 24 -6.75 -4.92 -2.61
CA ALA A 24 -5.77 -3.84 -2.47
C ALA A 24 -5.60 -3.31 -1.03
N GLY A 25 -6.38 -3.81 -0.06
CA GLY A 25 -6.39 -3.33 1.32
C GLY A 25 -5.77 -4.32 2.31
N GLY A 26 -5.53 -3.87 3.54
CA GLY A 26 -4.86 -4.65 4.57
C GLY A 26 -3.33 -4.71 4.36
N VAL A 27 -2.73 -5.81 4.81
CA VAL A 27 -1.30 -6.08 4.65
C VAL A 27 -1.08 -6.78 3.30
N GLN A 28 -0.41 -6.07 2.40
CA GLN A 28 -0.15 -6.52 1.02
C GLN A 28 1.20 -7.26 0.91
N TRP A 29 1.76 -7.34 -0.30
CA TRP A 29 2.99 -8.07 -0.63
C TRP A 29 4.24 -7.73 0.21
N GLY A 30 4.24 -6.61 0.92
CA GLY A 30 5.34 -6.18 1.78
C GLY A 30 5.55 -7.02 3.04
N GLY A 31 4.53 -7.75 3.49
CA GLY A 31 4.60 -8.56 4.70
C GLY A 31 4.79 -7.75 5.98
N VAL A 32 5.44 -8.37 6.96
CA VAL A 32 5.57 -7.90 8.34
C VAL A 32 7.04 -7.87 8.75
N ALA A 33 7.48 -6.80 9.40
CA ALA A 33 8.77 -6.77 10.10
C ALA A 33 8.56 -7.09 11.58
N TYR A 34 9.52 -7.76 12.22
CA TYR A 34 9.38 -8.20 13.60
C TYR A 34 10.69 -8.02 14.36
N ASP A 35 10.63 -7.35 15.51
CA ASP A 35 11.74 -7.25 16.45
C ASP A 35 11.59 -8.32 17.55
N PRO A 36 12.46 -9.34 17.61
CA PRO A 36 12.37 -10.41 18.60
C PRO A 36 12.73 -9.95 20.02
N LYS A 37 13.40 -8.81 20.20
CA LYS A 37 13.76 -8.33 21.56
C LYS A 37 12.58 -7.69 22.25
N SER A 38 11.94 -6.72 21.60
CA SER A 38 10.74 -6.06 22.11
C SER A 38 9.44 -6.81 21.79
N GLN A 39 9.52 -7.90 21.03
CA GLN A 39 8.38 -8.71 20.61
C GLN A 39 7.33 -7.86 19.89
N THR A 40 7.79 -6.92 19.07
CA THR A 40 6.94 -5.98 18.34
C THR A 40 6.90 -6.35 16.86
N ALA A 41 5.70 -6.58 16.31
CA ALA A 41 5.49 -6.66 14.87
C ALA A 41 5.13 -5.28 14.31
N VAL A 42 5.66 -4.96 13.15
CA VAL A 42 5.37 -3.74 12.41
C VAL A 42 4.75 -4.13 11.08
N VAL A 43 3.52 -3.70 10.88
CA VAL A 43 2.75 -3.99 9.67
C VAL A 43 2.49 -2.69 8.91
N ASN A 44 2.71 -2.75 7.60
CA ASN A 44 2.25 -1.70 6.68
C ASN A 44 0.87 -2.12 6.14
N THR A 45 -0.16 -1.32 6.41
CA THR A 45 -1.54 -1.62 6.02
C THR A 45 -2.13 -0.49 5.21
N SER A 46 -2.87 -0.84 4.16
CA SER A 46 -3.65 0.11 3.37
C SER A 46 -5.14 -0.01 3.67
N HIS A 47 -5.83 1.11 3.75
CA HIS A 47 -7.28 1.17 3.89
C HIS A 47 -7.86 1.54 2.53
N ILE A 48 -8.20 0.55 1.71
CA ILE A 48 -8.65 0.76 0.33
C ILE A 48 -10.06 0.25 0.16
N VAL A 49 -10.98 1.14 -0.22
CA VAL A 49 -12.33 0.77 -0.63
C VAL A 49 -12.33 0.52 -2.13
N GLN A 50 -12.84 -0.63 -2.54
CA GLN A 50 -12.98 -0.99 -3.95
C GLN A 50 -14.45 -1.19 -4.32
N THR A 51 -14.74 -1.08 -5.61
CA THR A 51 -16.03 -1.41 -6.20
C THR A 51 -15.87 -2.67 -7.04
N LEU A 52 -16.60 -3.71 -6.65
CA LEU A 52 -16.62 -5.00 -7.32
C LEU A 52 -17.92 -5.16 -8.10
N LYS A 53 -17.82 -5.42 -9.40
CA LYS A 53 -18.98 -5.65 -10.28
C LYS A 53 -18.82 -6.94 -11.06
N LEU A 54 -19.87 -7.78 -11.04
CA LEU A 54 -19.98 -8.89 -11.97
C LEU A 54 -20.65 -8.41 -13.26
N TRP A 55 -20.21 -8.97 -14.36
CA TRP A 55 -20.74 -8.71 -15.69
C TRP A 55 -21.20 -10.03 -16.28
N ASP A 56 -22.36 -10.06 -16.93
CA ASP A 56 -22.67 -11.21 -17.79
C ASP A 56 -21.58 -11.37 -18.86
N ARG A 57 -21.37 -12.60 -19.32
CA ARG A 57 -20.27 -12.93 -20.25
C ARG A 57 -20.24 -12.03 -21.47
N ALA A 58 -21.38 -11.80 -22.13
CA ALA A 58 -21.43 -10.99 -23.35
C ALA A 58 -21.05 -9.52 -23.10
N SER A 59 -21.57 -8.93 -22.02
CA SER A 59 -21.21 -7.56 -21.60
C SER A 59 -19.75 -7.45 -21.16
N TYR A 60 -19.22 -8.48 -20.49
CA TYR A 60 -17.81 -8.54 -20.10
C TYR A 60 -16.90 -8.51 -21.32
N GLU A 61 -17.10 -9.40 -22.31
CA GLU A 61 -16.26 -9.45 -23.50
C GLU A 61 -16.24 -8.12 -24.25
N LYS A 62 -17.40 -7.43 -24.31
CA LYS A 62 -17.48 -6.10 -24.91
C LYS A 62 -16.71 -5.03 -24.13
N ALA A 63 -16.70 -5.11 -22.81
CA ALA A 63 -16.02 -4.14 -21.94
C ALA A 63 -14.50 -4.42 -21.80
N ALA A 64 -14.11 -5.69 -21.72
CA ALA A 64 -12.75 -6.15 -21.46
C ALA A 64 -11.86 -6.12 -22.71
N ASN A 65 -12.41 -6.33 -23.91
CA ASN A 65 -11.64 -6.22 -25.17
C ASN A 65 -11.00 -4.83 -25.41
N ALA A 66 -11.32 -3.84 -24.56
CA ALA A 66 -10.68 -2.53 -24.59
C ALA A 66 -9.41 -2.42 -23.71
N LYS A 67 -9.11 -3.37 -22.79
CA LYS A 67 -8.04 -3.20 -21.78
C LYS A 67 -7.42 -4.52 -21.26
N GLY A 68 -6.09 -4.54 -21.03
CA GLY A 68 -5.31 -5.72 -20.63
C GLY A 68 -5.40 -6.13 -19.15
N ASN A 69 -4.60 -7.12 -18.72
CA ASN A 69 -4.72 -7.86 -17.44
C ASN A 69 -4.55 -7.05 -16.14
N GLU A 70 -4.09 -5.79 -16.19
CA GLU A 70 -3.97 -4.90 -15.03
C GLU A 70 -5.02 -3.77 -15.04
N SER A 71 -5.99 -3.83 -15.94
CA SER A 71 -6.98 -2.77 -16.14
C SER A 71 -8.17 -2.82 -15.17
N GLY A 72 -8.12 -3.70 -14.17
CA GLY A 72 -9.21 -3.96 -13.24
C GLY A 72 -10.28 -4.89 -13.78
N PHE A 73 -10.11 -5.50 -14.97
CA PHE A 73 -11.01 -6.53 -15.50
C PHE A 73 -10.40 -7.93 -15.36
N SER A 74 -11.22 -8.90 -14.94
CA SER A 74 -10.82 -10.29 -14.76
C SER A 74 -11.84 -11.22 -15.42
N PRO A 75 -11.41 -12.12 -16.34
CA PRO A 75 -12.34 -12.87 -17.18
C PRO A 75 -13.10 -13.95 -16.43
N GLN A 76 -12.58 -14.47 -15.33
CA GLN A 76 -13.20 -15.59 -14.60
C GLN A 76 -13.53 -16.75 -15.56
N GLU A 77 -12.51 -17.24 -16.30
CA GLU A 77 -12.70 -18.27 -17.33
C GLU A 77 -13.43 -19.51 -16.76
N GLY A 78 -14.37 -20.05 -17.54
CA GLY A 78 -15.24 -21.14 -17.12
C GLY A 78 -16.50 -20.71 -16.33
N ALA A 79 -16.57 -19.48 -15.84
CA ALA A 79 -17.78 -18.93 -15.20
C ALA A 79 -18.73 -18.27 -16.24
N PRO A 80 -20.04 -18.18 -15.95
CA PRO A 80 -20.99 -17.46 -16.83
C PRO A 80 -20.88 -15.92 -16.74
N PHE A 81 -19.95 -15.40 -15.95
CA PHE A 81 -19.73 -13.98 -15.71
C PHE A 81 -18.24 -13.64 -15.76
N GLY A 82 -17.92 -12.38 -16.07
CA GLY A 82 -16.62 -11.79 -15.78
C GLY A 82 -16.73 -10.76 -14.66
N MET A 83 -15.61 -10.17 -14.26
CA MET A 83 -15.54 -9.29 -13.09
C MET A 83 -14.76 -8.02 -13.39
N SER A 84 -15.17 -6.91 -12.79
CA SER A 84 -14.34 -5.71 -12.70
C SER A 84 -14.18 -5.25 -11.26
N LEU A 85 -12.96 -4.85 -10.90
CA LEU A 85 -12.59 -4.35 -9.59
C LEU A 85 -11.82 -3.04 -9.75
N PHE A 86 -12.34 -1.97 -9.15
CA PHE A 86 -11.73 -0.64 -9.21
C PHE A 86 -11.68 0.01 -7.85
N THR A 87 -10.65 0.80 -7.59
CA THR A 87 -10.59 1.62 -6.38
C THR A 87 -11.67 2.69 -6.43
N ALA A 88 -12.38 2.88 -5.30
CA ALA A 88 -13.48 3.83 -5.22
C ALA A 88 -12.95 5.28 -5.21
N MET A 89 -12.88 5.89 -6.39
CA MET A 89 -12.42 7.26 -6.57
C MET A 89 -13.59 8.22 -6.78
N ASN A 90 -13.44 9.46 -6.32
CA ASN A 90 -14.33 10.55 -6.71
C ASN A 90 -14.04 11.01 -8.15
N TRP A 91 -14.82 11.96 -8.65
CA TRP A 91 -14.69 12.49 -10.01
C TRP A 91 -13.33 13.12 -10.32
N ALA A 92 -12.57 13.53 -9.29
CA ALA A 92 -11.24 14.11 -9.43
C ALA A 92 -10.11 13.05 -9.36
N GLY A 93 -10.45 11.76 -9.27
CA GLY A 93 -9.47 10.68 -9.15
C GLY A 93 -8.85 10.55 -7.75
N MET A 94 -9.51 11.11 -6.71
CA MET A 94 -9.06 11.03 -5.33
C MET A 94 -9.88 10.01 -4.52
N PRO A 95 -9.30 9.40 -3.46
CA PRO A 95 -10.02 8.51 -2.57
C PRO A 95 -11.34 9.12 -2.07
N CYS A 96 -12.43 8.34 -2.10
CA CYS A 96 -13.75 8.79 -1.65
C CYS A 96 -14.16 8.25 -0.27
N TRP A 97 -13.21 7.69 0.49
CA TRP A 97 -13.42 7.17 1.85
C TRP A 97 -12.60 7.97 2.88
N ALA A 98 -12.85 7.72 4.17
CA ALA A 98 -12.19 8.44 5.25
C ALA A 98 -10.71 8.01 5.41
N PRO A 99 -9.78 8.97 5.62
CA PRO A 99 -8.38 8.65 5.93
C PRO A 99 -8.21 8.05 7.34
N PRO A 100 -7.06 7.41 7.66
CA PRO A 100 -5.88 7.29 6.81
C PRO A 100 -6.03 6.28 5.67
N PHE A 101 -5.41 6.56 4.52
CA PHE A 101 -5.44 5.66 3.36
C PHE A 101 -4.42 4.53 3.47
N GLY A 102 -3.38 4.72 4.27
CA GLY A 102 -2.42 3.72 4.65
C GLY A 102 -1.58 4.18 5.83
N GLU A 103 -1.15 3.21 6.63
CA GLU A 103 -0.49 3.45 7.89
C GLU A 103 0.49 2.32 8.25
N LEU A 104 1.49 2.69 9.07
CA LEU A 104 2.28 1.74 9.85
C LEU A 104 1.58 1.49 11.19
N VAL A 105 1.52 0.22 11.59
CA VAL A 105 0.96 -0.20 12.87
C VAL A 105 1.99 -1.07 13.58
N ALA A 106 2.31 -0.71 14.82
CA ALA A 106 3.09 -1.56 15.71
C ALA A 106 2.18 -2.34 16.63
N ILE A 107 2.42 -3.64 16.75
CA ILE A 107 1.61 -4.60 17.50
C ILE A 107 2.51 -5.31 18.50
N ASP A 108 2.09 -5.36 19.76
CA ASP A 108 2.69 -6.21 20.77
C ASP A 108 2.33 -7.67 20.50
N MET A 109 3.33 -8.53 20.25
CA MET A 109 3.08 -9.92 19.89
C MET A 109 2.83 -10.84 21.08
N HIS A 110 2.98 -10.36 22.31
CA HIS A 110 2.54 -11.09 23.50
C HIS A 110 1.03 -10.96 23.71
N THR A 111 0.49 -9.75 23.54
CA THR A 111 -0.91 -9.46 23.86
C THR A 111 -1.81 -9.34 22.63
N GLY A 112 -1.23 -9.01 21.48
CA GLY A 112 -1.97 -8.63 20.27
C GLY A 112 -2.41 -7.17 20.25
N ASP A 113 -2.03 -6.37 21.25
CA ASP A 113 -2.44 -4.97 21.35
C ASP A 113 -1.70 -4.08 20.35
N VAL A 114 -2.40 -3.09 19.82
CA VAL A 114 -1.79 -2.04 19.00
C VAL A 114 -1.06 -1.07 19.91
N LYS A 115 0.26 -0.98 19.75
CA LYS A 115 1.13 -0.04 20.47
C LYS A 115 0.95 1.39 19.94
N TRP A 116 0.95 1.52 18.61
CA TRP A 116 0.71 2.80 17.93
C TRP A 116 0.31 2.58 16.47
N ARG A 117 -0.30 3.62 15.88
CA ARG A 117 -0.62 3.74 14.45
C ARG A 117 -0.08 5.06 13.91
N ARG A 118 0.41 5.06 12.67
CA ARG A 118 0.98 6.24 12.01
C ARG A 118 0.61 6.24 10.52
N PRO A 119 -0.16 7.23 10.03
CA PRO A 119 -0.33 7.43 8.59
C PRO A 119 1.03 7.61 7.90
N ILE A 120 1.22 6.99 6.74
CA ILE A 120 2.45 7.12 5.97
C ILE A 120 2.16 7.55 4.53
N GLY A 121 3.01 8.44 4.00
CA GLY A 121 2.86 8.97 2.65
C GLY A 121 1.87 10.13 2.53
N ALA A 122 1.84 10.70 1.33
CA ALA A 122 0.81 11.64 0.90
C ALA A 122 0.17 11.14 -0.40
N SER A 123 -1.14 10.91 -0.38
CA SER A 123 -1.89 10.64 -1.60
C SER A 123 -1.77 11.82 -2.56
N GLN A 124 -1.52 11.51 -3.84
CA GLN A 124 -1.39 12.53 -4.86
C GLN A 124 -2.10 12.16 -6.17
N GLN A 125 -2.59 13.18 -6.88
CA GLN A 125 -3.15 13.05 -8.22
C GLN A 125 -3.00 14.38 -8.96
N TYR A 126 -2.56 14.35 -10.22
CA TYR A 126 -2.40 15.54 -11.08
C TYR A 126 -1.58 16.68 -10.43
N GLY A 127 -0.57 16.34 -9.61
CA GLY A 127 0.27 17.31 -8.90
C GLY A 127 -0.36 17.92 -7.63
N PHE A 128 -1.59 17.53 -7.28
CA PHE A 128 -2.20 17.86 -5.99
C PHE A 128 -1.82 16.82 -4.95
N TYR A 129 -1.44 17.27 -3.74
CA TYR A 129 -1.07 16.42 -2.62
C TYR A 129 -2.08 16.60 -1.48
N MET A 130 -2.58 15.48 -0.96
CA MET A 130 -3.31 15.46 0.31
C MET A 130 -2.34 15.61 1.49
N PRO A 131 -2.80 16.11 2.64
CA PRO A 131 -1.96 16.19 3.84
C PRO A 131 -1.35 14.83 4.22
N GLU A 132 -0.07 14.81 4.61
CA GLU A 132 0.60 13.57 5.06
C GLU A 132 -0.11 12.90 6.25
N SER A 133 -0.85 13.68 7.06
CA SER A 133 -1.68 13.13 8.14
C SER A 133 -2.81 12.21 7.65
N MET A 134 -3.14 12.22 6.36
CA MET A 134 -4.10 11.32 5.74
C MET A 134 -3.45 10.05 5.19
N GLY A 135 -2.11 9.99 5.14
CA GLY A 135 -1.38 8.89 4.52
C GLY A 135 -1.58 8.82 3.01
N SER A 136 -1.11 7.70 2.44
CA SER A 136 -1.44 7.25 1.10
C SER A 136 -1.75 5.76 1.13
N PRO A 137 -2.40 5.18 0.11
CA PRO A 137 -2.20 3.78 -0.21
C PRO A 137 -0.71 3.43 -0.19
N THR A 138 -0.38 2.20 0.17
CA THR A 138 0.99 1.74 0.34
C THR A 138 1.21 0.36 -0.27
N ILE A 139 2.38 0.17 -0.88
CA ILE A 139 2.82 -1.13 -1.40
C ILE A 139 4.29 -1.30 -1.04
N GLY A 140 4.61 -2.42 -0.39
CA GLY A 140 5.95 -2.71 0.11
C GLY A 140 5.96 -2.88 1.63
N GLY A 141 7.09 -3.34 2.16
CA GLY A 141 7.22 -3.74 3.54
C GLY A 141 8.27 -2.95 4.33
N PRO A 142 8.14 -2.92 5.66
CA PRO A 142 9.17 -2.37 6.52
C PRO A 142 10.35 -3.33 6.68
N ALA A 143 11.51 -2.80 7.07
CA ALA A 143 12.56 -3.53 7.77
C ALA A 143 12.75 -2.92 9.16
N VAL A 144 13.07 -3.73 10.16
CA VAL A 144 13.32 -3.26 11.54
C VAL A 144 14.72 -3.69 11.99
N THR A 145 15.44 -2.80 12.66
CA THR A 145 16.79 -3.08 13.17
C THR A 145 16.81 -3.23 14.69
N ALA A 146 17.85 -3.85 15.23
CA ALA A 146 18.07 -3.99 16.67
C ALA A 146 18.27 -2.65 17.39
N GLY A 147 18.54 -1.56 16.64
CA GLY A 147 18.60 -0.19 17.16
C GLY A 147 17.23 0.45 17.37
N GLY A 148 16.13 -0.26 17.10
CA GLY A 148 14.77 0.27 17.26
C GLY A 148 14.37 1.23 16.14
N VAL A 149 14.87 1.00 14.92
CA VAL A 149 14.55 1.83 13.75
C VAL A 149 13.82 0.98 12.70
N ILE A 150 12.74 1.54 12.16
CA ILE A 150 11.95 0.98 11.07
C ILE A 150 12.30 1.75 9.79
N PHE A 151 12.65 1.05 8.71
CA PHE A 151 12.86 1.62 7.38
C PHE A 151 11.74 1.21 6.43
N ILE A 152 11.20 2.14 5.64
CA ILE A 152 10.14 1.86 4.65
C ILE A 152 10.09 2.92 3.53
N GLY A 153 9.77 2.53 2.29
CA GLY A 153 9.61 3.43 1.14
C GLY A 153 8.25 3.34 0.41
N ALA A 154 7.31 2.59 0.99
CA ALA A 154 6.11 2.03 0.37
C ALA A 154 5.02 3.03 -0.09
N SER A 155 5.28 4.35 -0.10
CA SER A 155 4.25 5.39 -0.25
C SER A 155 4.22 6.06 -1.62
N MET A 156 3.05 6.63 -1.98
CA MET A 156 2.82 7.31 -3.26
C MET A 156 3.69 8.55 -3.50
N ASP A 157 4.23 9.16 -2.45
CA ASP A 157 5.02 10.39 -2.53
C ASP A 157 6.50 10.16 -2.82
N ALA A 158 6.90 8.93 -3.17
CA ALA A 158 8.27 8.57 -3.53
C ALA A 158 9.29 8.98 -2.46
N LYS A 159 8.93 8.79 -1.19
CA LYS A 159 9.82 9.02 -0.06
C LYS A 159 10.22 7.71 0.61
N VAL A 160 11.50 7.59 0.92
CA VAL A 160 12.03 6.58 1.84
C VAL A 160 12.15 7.19 3.23
N ARG A 161 11.88 6.41 4.28
CA ARG A 161 11.74 6.93 5.64
C ARG A 161 12.33 6.01 6.69
N ALA A 162 12.66 6.61 7.82
CA ALA A 162 13.00 5.94 9.07
C ALA A 162 12.05 6.38 10.20
N TYR A 163 11.55 5.43 10.98
CA TYR A 163 10.71 5.67 12.16
C TYR A 163 11.29 5.00 13.41
N ALA A 164 11.09 5.62 14.58
CA ALA A 164 11.38 4.99 15.86
C ALA A 164 10.36 3.87 16.14
N LEU A 165 10.84 2.69 16.52
CA LEU A 165 10.00 1.49 16.75
C LEU A 165 9.05 1.65 17.95
N ASP A 166 9.48 2.35 18.98
CA ASP A 166 8.75 2.52 20.24
C ASP A 166 7.59 3.52 20.13
N THR A 167 7.78 4.61 19.41
CA THR A 167 6.80 5.70 19.33
C THR A 167 6.19 5.92 17.94
N GLY A 168 6.74 5.28 16.90
CA GLY A 168 6.40 5.59 15.50
C GLY A 168 6.83 7.00 15.08
N LYS A 169 7.76 7.66 15.79
CA LYS A 169 8.21 9.01 15.44
C LYS A 169 9.07 8.96 14.19
N GLU A 170 8.78 9.79 13.19
CA GLU A 170 9.66 9.94 12.04
C GLU A 170 11.01 10.50 12.47
N LEU A 171 12.08 9.79 12.10
CA LEU A 171 13.47 10.12 12.40
C LEU A 171 14.16 10.77 11.21
N TRP A 172 13.81 10.32 10.01
CA TRP A 172 14.43 10.74 8.77
C TRP A 172 13.53 10.41 7.57
N SER A 173 13.67 11.20 6.50
CA SER A 173 13.09 10.92 5.20
C SER A 173 13.96 11.47 4.10
N ASP A 174 13.88 10.88 2.91
CA ASP A 174 14.44 11.43 1.67
C ASP A 174 13.52 11.15 0.48
N VAL A 175 13.62 11.97 -0.56
CA VAL A 175 12.86 11.82 -1.80
C VAL A 175 13.70 11.04 -2.80
N VAL A 176 13.12 10.01 -3.39
CA VAL A 176 13.73 9.15 -4.40
C VAL A 176 13.01 9.28 -5.74
N GLU A 177 13.60 8.73 -6.79
CA GLU A 177 13.09 8.86 -8.17
C GLU A 177 11.63 8.39 -8.29
N ALA A 178 11.27 7.24 -7.73
CA ALA A 178 9.93 6.66 -7.78
C ALA A 178 9.59 5.90 -6.48
N PRO A 179 8.31 5.57 -6.20
CA PRO A 179 7.95 4.81 -5.01
C PRO A 179 8.77 3.52 -4.85
N ALA A 180 9.42 3.37 -3.69
CA ALA A 180 10.23 2.20 -3.37
C ALA A 180 9.33 1.11 -2.76
N VAL A 181 8.73 0.30 -3.63
CA VAL A 181 7.77 -0.75 -3.25
C VAL A 181 8.42 -2.07 -2.82
N ALA A 182 9.74 -2.19 -2.98
CA ALA A 182 10.51 -3.30 -2.44
C ALA A 182 10.81 -3.09 -0.95
N ASN A 183 10.97 -4.18 -0.20
CA ASN A 183 11.41 -4.09 1.19
C ASN A 183 12.87 -3.59 1.23
N PRO A 184 13.22 -2.67 2.14
CA PRO A 184 14.59 -2.19 2.26
C PRO A 184 15.52 -3.29 2.74
N ALA A 185 16.77 -3.25 2.27
CA ALA A 185 17.83 -4.14 2.72
C ALA A 185 18.73 -3.40 3.71
N VAL A 186 18.88 -3.94 4.91
CA VAL A 186 19.84 -3.47 5.92
C VAL A 186 21.01 -4.44 5.95
N TYR A 187 22.24 -3.92 5.84
CA TYR A 187 23.45 -4.74 5.78
C TYR A 187 24.67 -4.01 6.33
N GLU A 188 25.70 -4.78 6.71
CA GLU A 188 27.00 -4.24 7.09
C GLU A 188 28.01 -4.44 5.95
N TYR A 189 28.83 -3.42 5.70
CA TYR A 189 29.99 -3.53 4.84
C TYR A 189 31.19 -2.80 5.45
N LYS A 190 32.30 -3.53 5.66
CA LYS A 190 33.53 -3.02 6.26
C LYS A 190 33.31 -2.31 7.61
N GLY A 191 32.48 -2.88 8.49
CA GLY A 191 32.21 -2.34 9.83
C GLY A 191 31.27 -1.12 9.86
N ARG A 192 30.59 -0.81 8.76
CA ARG A 192 29.58 0.26 8.69
C ARG A 192 28.25 -0.32 8.24
N GLU A 193 27.17 0.07 8.92
CA GLU A 193 25.80 -0.32 8.58
C GLU A 193 25.23 0.60 7.49
N TYR A 194 24.50 -0.01 6.56
CA TYR A 194 23.88 0.63 5.42
C TYR A 194 22.42 0.18 5.29
N VAL A 195 21.59 1.06 4.74
CA VAL A 195 20.24 0.72 4.27
C VAL A 195 20.11 1.07 2.80
N ALA A 196 19.62 0.12 2.00
CA ALA A 196 19.38 0.29 0.57
C ALA A 196 17.88 0.21 0.25
N PHE A 197 17.45 1.05 -0.68
CA PHE A 197 16.11 1.04 -1.26
C PHE A 197 16.20 0.96 -2.78
N VAL A 198 15.27 0.22 -3.39
CA VAL A 198 15.10 0.16 -4.85
C VAL A 198 13.88 0.99 -5.21
N ALA A 199 14.10 2.13 -5.84
CA ALA A 199 13.08 3.11 -6.24
C ALA A 199 12.60 2.82 -7.68
N GLY A 200 12.04 1.63 -7.89
CA GLY A 200 11.59 1.17 -9.21
C GLY A 200 10.21 1.68 -9.64
N GLY A 201 9.38 2.12 -8.68
CA GLY A 201 7.99 2.49 -8.92
C GLY A 201 7.04 1.29 -9.09
N ASN A 202 5.74 1.56 -9.14
CA ASN A 202 4.70 0.56 -9.36
C ASN A 202 3.39 1.23 -9.81
N SER A 203 2.89 0.86 -10.99
CA SER A 203 1.69 1.43 -11.62
C SER A 203 0.41 1.32 -10.77
N ILE A 204 0.33 0.36 -9.86
CA ILE A 204 -0.80 0.21 -8.92
C ILE A 204 -0.83 1.38 -7.93
N LEU A 205 0.35 1.84 -7.51
CA LEU A 205 0.50 2.88 -6.49
C LEU A 205 0.58 4.27 -7.12
N LYS A 206 1.39 4.43 -8.16
CA LYS A 206 1.58 5.68 -8.91
C LYS A 206 2.12 5.32 -10.29
N GLU A 207 1.61 5.96 -11.34
CA GLU A 207 2.12 5.82 -12.71
C GLU A 207 3.46 6.55 -12.86
N GLN A 208 4.48 6.03 -12.19
CA GLN A 208 5.85 6.51 -12.20
C GLN A 208 6.77 5.30 -12.10
N VAL A 209 7.77 5.26 -12.96
CA VAL A 209 8.85 4.27 -12.96
C VAL A 209 10.16 4.97 -12.60
N GLY A 210 11.08 4.23 -12.02
CA GLY A 210 12.45 4.65 -11.75
C GLY A 210 13.42 3.49 -11.92
N ASP A 211 14.71 3.77 -11.97
CA ASP A 211 15.77 2.75 -12.01
C ASP A 211 16.90 3.11 -11.02
N GLU A 212 16.49 3.65 -9.88
CA GLU A 212 17.38 4.16 -8.85
C GLU A 212 17.53 3.16 -7.71
N VAL A 213 18.79 2.92 -7.32
CA VAL A 213 19.14 2.28 -6.04
C VAL A 213 19.82 3.32 -5.17
N VAL A 214 19.16 3.70 -4.08
CA VAL A 214 19.71 4.63 -3.09
C VAL A 214 20.23 3.85 -1.88
N VAL A 215 21.38 4.29 -1.35
CA VAL A 215 22.03 3.66 -0.20
C VAL A 215 22.43 4.73 0.81
N TYR A 216 22.01 4.56 2.06
CA TYR A 216 22.25 5.51 3.14
C TYR A 216 23.08 4.88 4.25
N ALA A 217 23.89 5.71 4.90
CA ALA A 217 24.60 5.39 6.13
C ALA A 217 24.94 6.68 6.89
N LEU A 218 25.10 6.59 8.21
CA LEU A 218 25.48 7.74 9.04
C LEU A 218 26.85 8.31 8.65
N PRO A 219 27.09 9.63 8.77
CA PRO A 219 28.41 10.24 8.56
C PRO A 219 29.50 9.61 9.45
N GLN A 220 30.76 9.74 9.03
CA GLN A 220 31.94 9.37 9.82
C GLN A 220 32.47 10.55 10.62
#